data_AF-A0A2P2ICZ6-F1
#
_entry.id   AF-A0A2P2ICZ6-F1
#
_cell.length_a   1.000
_cell.length_b   1.000
_cell.length_c   1.000
_cell.angle_alpha   90.00
_cell.angle_beta   90.00
_cell.angle_gamma   90.00
#
_symmetry.space_group_name_H-M   'P 1'
#
loop_
_entity.id
_entity.type
_entity.pdbx_description
1 polymer ?
#
loop_
_entity_poly.entity_id
_entity_poly.type
_entity_poly.pdbx_seq_one_letter_code
_entity_poly.pdbx_strand_id
1 'polypeptide(L)'
;GVDALVTLRFHQARQSPFYLFNSRLINKLIYFGYGTKDVLEHCCEKLDESLVLHMDGNKVELPPLEALVVLNIPSWGAGVRPWTMGTGGKAAATQKMDDGCLEVMCISSSFHICQLQMGLSEPTRLGQCRNLQITLSGSGVPMQVDGEPWEQQAGTISISHSHTATMLTTADVAAAASL
;
A
#
# COMPACT_ATOMS: atom_id res chain seq x y z
N GLY A 1 7.85 -0.69 2.80
CA GLY A 1 7.61 -2.12 3.04
C GLY A 1 7.77 -2.94 1.77
N VAL A 2 7.33 -4.20 1.79
CA VAL A 2 7.62 -5.21 0.75
C VAL A 2 7.16 -4.82 -0.66
N ASP A 3 5.99 -4.20 -0.82
CA ASP A 3 5.49 -3.69 -2.12
C ASP A 3 6.44 -2.63 -2.71
N ALA A 4 6.81 -1.65 -1.89
CA ALA A 4 7.74 -0.58 -2.27
C ALA A 4 9.15 -1.12 -2.59
N LEU A 5 9.60 -2.16 -1.89
CA LEU A 5 10.90 -2.79 -2.18
C LEU A 5 10.91 -3.40 -3.59
N VAL A 6 9.81 -4.05 -3.99
CA VAL A 6 9.66 -4.58 -5.33
C VAL A 6 9.71 -3.44 -6.35
N THR A 7 8.94 -2.36 -6.12
CA THR A 7 8.97 -1.15 -6.99
C THR A 7 10.37 -0.57 -7.10
N LEU A 8 11.10 -0.44 -5.98
CA LEU A 8 12.46 0.10 -5.94
C LEU A 8 13.45 -0.75 -6.76
N ARG A 9 13.39 -2.08 -6.59
CA ARG A 9 14.23 -3.01 -7.35
C ARG A 9 13.92 -2.96 -8.84
N PHE A 10 12.64 -2.87 -9.22
CA PHE A 10 12.25 -2.65 -10.62
C PHE A 10 12.79 -1.33 -11.18
N HIS A 11 12.70 -0.24 -10.41
CA HIS A 11 13.22 1.06 -10.81
C HIS A 11 14.74 1.00 -11.06
N GLN A 12 15.49 0.38 -10.14
CA GLN A 12 16.94 0.18 -10.28
C GLN A 12 17.30 -0.73 -11.47
N ALA A 13 16.54 -1.82 -11.66
CA ALA A 13 16.76 -2.79 -12.73
C ALA A 13 16.36 -2.27 -14.12
N ARG A 14 15.59 -1.18 -14.23
CA ARG A 14 15.20 -0.55 -15.50
C ARG A 14 16.39 -0.06 -16.33
N GLN A 15 17.56 0.14 -15.72
CA GLN A 15 18.81 0.46 -16.41
C GLN A 15 19.53 -0.79 -16.97
N SER A 16 19.02 -1.99 -16.73
CA SER A 16 19.64 -3.24 -17.18
C SER A 16 19.20 -3.66 -18.59
N PRO A 17 20.04 -4.39 -19.34
CA PRO A 17 19.69 -4.91 -20.68
C PRO A 17 18.47 -5.85 -20.71
N PHE A 18 18.13 -6.48 -19.58
CA PHE A 18 16.97 -7.40 -19.47
C PHE A 18 15.61 -6.68 -19.57
N TYR A 19 15.56 -5.35 -19.46
CA TYR A 19 14.34 -4.54 -19.58
C TYR A 19 13.80 -4.40 -21.01
N LEU A 20 14.56 -4.85 -22.03
CA LEU A 20 14.15 -4.78 -23.44
C LEU A 20 12.88 -5.59 -23.79
N PHE A 21 12.42 -6.48 -22.90
CA PHE A 21 11.16 -7.23 -23.04
C PHE A 21 10.01 -6.56 -22.27
N ASN A 22 9.60 -5.38 -22.74
CA ASN A 22 8.61 -4.54 -22.05
C ASN A 22 7.16 -4.98 -22.36
N SER A 23 6.62 -5.93 -21.59
CA SER A 23 5.22 -6.37 -21.68
C SER A 23 4.51 -6.26 -20.35
N ARG A 24 3.24 -5.82 -20.36
CA ARG A 24 2.36 -5.81 -19.16
C ARG A 24 2.26 -7.19 -18.52
N LEU A 25 2.30 -8.25 -19.32
CA LEU A 25 2.24 -9.62 -18.84
C LEU A 25 3.56 -10.03 -18.17
N ILE A 26 4.69 -9.60 -18.72
CA ILE A 26 6.02 -9.85 -18.13
C ILE A 26 6.15 -9.09 -16.81
N ASN A 27 5.72 -7.83 -16.74
CA ASN A 27 5.69 -7.10 -15.47
C ASN A 27 4.85 -7.84 -14.44
N LYS A 28 3.60 -8.23 -14.78
CA LYS A 28 2.75 -9.03 -13.90
C LYS A 28 3.38 -10.38 -13.50
N LEU A 29 4.06 -11.06 -14.42
CA LEU A 29 4.73 -12.34 -14.17
C LEU A 29 5.99 -12.19 -13.32
N ILE A 30 6.73 -11.09 -13.42
CA ILE A 30 7.88 -10.83 -12.54
C ILE A 30 7.35 -10.54 -11.13
N TYR A 31 6.29 -9.74 -10.97
CA TYR A 31 5.60 -9.57 -9.68
C TYR A 31 5.11 -10.91 -9.10
N PHE A 32 4.57 -11.80 -9.96
CA PHE A 32 4.13 -13.14 -9.57
C PHE A 32 5.30 -14.09 -9.24
N GLY A 33 6.39 -14.04 -10.01
CA GLY A 33 7.57 -14.89 -9.90
C GLY A 33 8.45 -14.55 -8.69
N TYR A 34 8.43 -13.30 -8.23
CA TYR A 34 9.00 -12.94 -6.92
C TYR A 34 8.25 -13.60 -5.74
N GLY A 35 7.07 -14.17 -5.95
CA GLY A 35 6.33 -14.97 -4.96
C GLY A 35 6.77 -16.43 -4.83
N THR A 36 7.59 -16.95 -5.76
CA THR A 36 8.09 -18.33 -5.71
C THR A 36 9.54 -18.38 -5.23
N LYS A 37 9.71 -18.44 -3.90
CA LYS A 37 10.91 -18.78 -3.11
C LYS A 37 12.09 -17.78 -3.11
N ASP A 38 12.38 -17.28 -1.90
CA ASP A 38 13.70 -16.86 -1.39
C ASP A 38 14.40 -15.59 -1.91
N VAL A 39 13.73 -14.60 -2.52
CA VAL A 39 14.43 -13.36 -2.98
C VAL A 39 13.94 -12.05 -2.32
N LEU A 40 12.85 -12.07 -1.56
CA LEU A 40 12.42 -10.95 -0.70
C LEU A 40 12.76 -11.23 0.78
N GLU A 41 13.91 -11.87 1.01
CA GLU A 41 14.51 -12.09 2.33
C GLU A 41 14.46 -10.81 3.18
N HIS A 42 13.80 -10.90 4.35
CA HIS A 42 14.11 -10.23 5.62
C HIS A 42 14.26 -8.69 5.66
N CYS A 43 14.24 -7.95 4.55
CA CYS A 43 14.51 -6.50 4.54
C CYS A 43 13.37 -5.66 5.14
N CYS A 44 12.15 -6.21 5.20
CA CYS A 44 10.98 -5.55 5.80
C CYS A 44 10.35 -6.40 6.91
N GLU A 45 11.03 -7.45 7.37
CA GLU A 45 10.55 -8.21 8.52
C GLU A 45 10.50 -7.31 9.74
N LYS A 46 9.44 -7.46 10.55
CA LYS A 46 9.22 -6.69 11.78
C LYS A 46 9.20 -5.18 11.53
N LEU A 47 8.58 -4.73 10.43
CA LEU A 47 8.41 -3.30 10.19
C LEU A 47 7.63 -2.63 11.33
N ASP A 48 6.75 -3.37 12.01
CA ASP A 48 6.06 -2.96 13.22
C ASP A 48 6.99 -2.62 14.40
N GLU A 49 8.18 -3.22 14.50
CA GLU A 49 9.16 -2.90 15.56
C GLU A 49 9.90 -1.58 15.30
N SER A 50 9.99 -1.16 14.03
CA SER A 50 10.70 0.06 13.60
C SER A 50 9.77 1.23 13.27
N LEU A 51 8.44 1.02 13.36
CA LEU A 51 7.41 1.97 12.95
C LEU A 51 6.46 2.28 14.11
N VAL A 52 6.25 3.57 14.39
CA VAL A 52 5.18 4.05 15.27
C VAL A 52 4.16 4.81 14.44
N LEU A 53 2.89 4.40 14.53
CA LEU A 53 1.80 4.99 13.77
C LEU A 53 0.86 5.79 14.67
N HIS A 54 0.53 7.01 14.26
CA HIS A 54 -0.54 7.81 14.83
C HIS A 54 -1.58 8.15 13.76
N MET A 55 -2.84 7.90 14.06
CA MET A 55 -4.01 8.23 13.24
C MET A 55 -4.85 9.26 14.00
N ASP A 56 -5.03 10.44 13.40
CA ASP A 56 -5.73 11.59 14.01
C ASP A 56 -5.24 11.91 15.44
N GLY A 57 -3.92 11.83 15.63
CA GLY A 57 -3.24 12.07 16.91
C GLY A 57 -3.19 10.87 17.86
N ASN A 58 -3.99 9.84 17.62
CA ASN A 58 -4.05 8.64 18.47
C ASN A 58 -3.03 7.60 18.01
N LYS A 59 -2.22 7.09 18.94
CA LYS A 59 -1.31 5.98 18.66
C LYS A 59 -2.11 4.72 18.32
N VAL A 60 -1.74 4.04 17.24
CA VAL A 60 -2.37 2.80 16.79
C VAL A 60 -1.43 1.63 17.06
N GLU A 61 -1.95 0.55 17.64
CA GLU A 61 -1.21 -0.69 17.80
C GLU A 61 -1.12 -1.43 16.48
N LEU A 62 0.10 -1.81 16.10
CA LEU A 62 0.37 -2.44 14.82
C LEU A 62 0.49 -3.95 15.01
N PRO A 63 -0.20 -4.75 14.17
CA PRO A 63 0.10 -6.17 14.07
C PRO A 63 1.46 -6.37 13.38
N PRO A 64 2.05 -7.58 13.46
CA PRO A 64 3.22 -7.92 12.65
C PRO A 64 2.95 -7.65 11.18
N LEU A 65 3.79 -6.80 10.57
CA LEU A 65 3.58 -6.33 9.20
C LEU A 65 4.90 -6.19 8.44
N GLU A 66 4.84 -6.38 7.13
CA GLU A 66 5.94 -6.13 6.18
C GLU A 66 5.66 -4.93 5.27
N ALA A 67 4.41 -4.46 5.21
CA ALA A 67 4.07 -3.17 4.60
C ALA A 67 2.88 -2.49 5.28
N LEU A 68 3.03 -1.18 5.47
CA LEU A 68 1.94 -0.26 5.76
C LEU A 68 1.51 0.38 4.43
N VAL A 69 0.22 0.37 4.15
CA VAL A 69 -0.37 0.93 2.92
C VAL A 69 -1.36 2.02 3.31
N VAL A 70 -1.19 3.19 2.69
CA VAL A 70 -2.05 4.36 2.86
C VAL A 70 -2.69 4.65 1.52
N LEU A 71 -4.02 4.73 1.48
CA LEU A 71 -4.79 4.90 0.26
C LEU A 71 -5.64 6.15 0.32
N ASN A 72 -5.67 6.86 -0.81
CA ASN A 72 -6.61 7.94 -1.11
C ASN A 72 -7.63 7.51 -2.19
N ILE A 73 -7.39 6.36 -2.84
CA ILE A 73 -8.22 5.83 -3.92
C ILE A 73 -8.65 4.39 -3.60
N PRO A 74 -9.74 3.87 -4.17
CA PRO A 74 -10.31 2.60 -3.77
C PRO A 74 -9.56 1.37 -4.25
N SER A 75 -8.47 1.55 -5.00
CA SER A 75 -7.72 0.45 -5.58
C SER A 75 -6.23 0.55 -5.27
N TRP A 76 -5.63 -0.63 -5.11
CA TRP A 76 -4.21 -0.80 -4.84
C TRP A 76 -3.70 -2.08 -5.52
N GLY A 77 -2.39 -2.25 -5.67
CA GLY A 77 -1.75 -3.54 -5.92
C GLY A 77 -2.39 -4.37 -7.03
N ALA A 78 -2.38 -3.87 -8.28
CA ALA A 78 -2.99 -4.49 -9.45
C ALA A 78 -4.54 -4.52 -9.49
N GLY A 79 -5.19 -3.54 -8.84
CA GLY A 79 -6.65 -3.33 -8.92
C GLY A 79 -7.43 -4.00 -7.80
N VAL A 80 -6.74 -4.51 -6.78
CA VAL A 80 -7.32 -4.96 -5.51
C VAL A 80 -8.12 -3.80 -4.91
N ARG A 81 -9.32 -4.07 -4.38
CA ARG A 81 -10.18 -3.10 -3.70
C ARG A 81 -10.29 -3.44 -2.21
N PRO A 82 -9.35 -2.97 -1.37
CA PRO A 82 -9.17 -3.54 -0.03
C PRO A 82 -10.37 -3.28 0.89
N TRP A 83 -11.06 -2.16 0.75
CA TRP A 83 -12.22 -1.81 1.58
C TRP A 83 -13.50 -2.57 1.23
N THR A 84 -13.57 -3.24 0.07
CA THR A 84 -14.74 -4.04 -0.33
C THR A 84 -14.53 -5.55 -0.15
N MET A 85 -13.33 -5.97 0.26
CA MET A 85 -12.99 -7.40 0.35
C MET A 85 -13.57 -8.07 1.59
N GLY A 86 -14.19 -9.23 1.35
CA GLY A 86 -14.64 -10.15 2.39
C GLY A 86 -15.54 -9.54 3.47
N THR A 87 -15.51 -10.13 4.67
CA THR A 87 -16.42 -9.81 5.77
C THR A 87 -16.08 -8.48 6.44
N GLY A 88 -14.80 -8.16 6.61
CA GLY A 88 -14.38 -6.89 7.21
C GLY A 88 -14.72 -5.68 6.34
N GLY A 89 -14.76 -5.84 5.00
CA GLY A 89 -15.21 -4.78 4.11
C GLY A 89 -16.70 -4.44 4.24
N LYS A 90 -17.53 -5.40 4.68
CA LYS A 90 -18.97 -5.15 4.94
C LYS A 90 -19.22 -4.39 6.24
N ALA A 91 -18.29 -4.49 7.20
CA ALA A 91 -18.36 -3.82 8.49
C ALA A 91 -17.57 -2.50 8.53
N ALA A 92 -16.67 -2.29 7.57
CA ALA A 92 -15.91 -1.07 7.45
C ALA A 92 -16.82 0.10 7.03
N ALA A 93 -16.47 1.31 7.48
CA ALA A 93 -17.07 2.53 6.96
C ALA A 93 -16.80 2.64 5.45
N THR A 94 -17.76 3.26 4.75
CA THR A 94 -17.69 3.41 3.30
C THR A 94 -16.46 4.22 2.91
N GLN A 95 -15.63 3.66 2.05
CA GLN A 95 -14.49 4.35 1.45
C GLN A 95 -14.97 5.38 0.43
N LYS A 96 -14.41 6.59 0.49
CA LYS A 96 -14.68 7.68 -0.44
C LYS A 96 -13.36 8.39 -0.78
N MET A 97 -13.29 8.98 -1.96
CA MET A 97 -12.09 9.70 -2.42
C MET A 97 -12.16 11.20 -2.14
N ASP A 98 -13.33 11.69 -1.76
CA ASP A 98 -13.69 13.11 -1.65
C ASP A 98 -14.14 13.50 -0.23
N ASP A 99 -14.09 12.58 0.73
CA ASP A 99 -14.40 12.84 2.14
C ASP A 99 -13.20 13.43 2.92
N GLY A 100 -12.02 13.44 2.29
CA GLY A 100 -10.77 13.89 2.86
C GLY A 100 -10.19 12.95 3.92
N CYS A 101 -10.57 11.67 3.86
CA CYS A 101 -10.02 10.59 4.68
C CYS A 101 -9.02 9.75 3.88
N LEU A 102 -8.06 9.18 4.58
CA LEU A 102 -7.10 8.20 4.08
C LEU A 102 -7.42 6.84 4.69
N GLU A 103 -7.46 5.80 3.87
CA GLU A 103 -7.57 4.42 4.33
C GLU A 103 -6.20 3.85 4.66
N VAL A 104 -6.06 3.26 5.85
CA VAL A 104 -4.79 2.71 6.33
C VAL A 104 -4.93 1.20 6.58
N MET A 105 -4.07 0.41 5.96
CA MET A 105 -4.05 -1.05 6.14
C MET A 105 -2.64 -1.61 6.24
N CYS A 106 -2.54 -2.80 6.81
CA CYS A 106 -1.31 -3.57 6.93
C CYS A 106 -1.32 -4.80 6.04
N ILE A 107 -0.14 -5.12 5.52
CA ILE A 107 0.17 -6.34 4.80
C ILE A 107 1.23 -7.11 5.59
N SER A 108 0.94 -8.38 5.86
CA SER A 108 1.80 -9.24 6.66
C SER A 108 2.96 -9.85 5.88
N SER A 109 2.81 -10.06 4.56
CA SER A 109 3.90 -10.58 3.73
C SER A 109 3.66 -10.40 2.23
N SER A 110 4.71 -10.61 1.42
CA SER A 110 4.58 -10.75 -0.04
C SER A 110 3.57 -11.84 -0.47
N PHE A 111 3.51 -12.95 0.27
CA PHE A 111 2.51 -14.00 0.03
C PHE A 111 1.10 -13.49 0.31
N HIS A 112 0.91 -12.69 1.37
CA HIS A 112 -0.38 -12.06 1.65
C HIS A 112 -0.80 -11.12 0.49
N ILE A 113 0.12 -10.35 -0.10
CA ILE A 113 -0.19 -9.54 -1.30
C ILE A 113 -0.74 -10.42 -2.43
N CYS A 114 -0.09 -11.56 -2.71
CA CYS A 114 -0.53 -12.50 -3.74
C CYS A 114 -1.95 -13.03 -3.45
N GLN A 115 -2.22 -13.44 -2.21
CA GLN A 115 -3.55 -13.90 -1.82
C GLN A 115 -4.62 -12.82 -2.00
N LEU A 116 -4.32 -11.56 -1.67
CA LEU A 116 -5.24 -10.43 -1.91
C LEU A 116 -5.53 -10.24 -3.39
N GLN A 117 -4.51 -10.31 -4.25
CA GLN A 117 -4.68 -10.20 -5.70
C GLN A 117 -5.54 -11.34 -6.28
N MET A 118 -5.49 -12.52 -5.67
CA MET A 118 -6.32 -13.68 -6.04
C MET A 118 -7.70 -13.71 -5.36
N GLY A 119 -8.00 -12.78 -4.46
CA GLY A 119 -9.24 -12.76 -3.67
C GLY A 119 -9.34 -13.91 -2.65
N LEU A 120 -8.20 -14.45 -2.22
CA LEU A 120 -8.10 -15.58 -1.28
C LEU A 120 -7.84 -15.13 0.18
N SER A 121 -7.63 -13.83 0.42
CA SER A 121 -7.43 -13.24 1.75
C SER A 121 -8.13 -11.89 1.86
N GLU A 122 -8.13 -11.32 3.06
CA GLU A 122 -8.58 -9.95 3.35
C GLU A 122 -7.44 -9.13 3.98
N PRO A 123 -7.36 -7.82 3.70
CA PRO A 123 -6.33 -6.96 4.30
C PRO A 123 -6.60 -6.74 5.79
N THR A 124 -5.53 -6.49 6.55
CA THR A 124 -5.68 -6.03 7.94
C THR A 124 -5.91 -4.52 7.95
N ARG A 125 -7.17 -4.10 8.06
CA ARG A 125 -7.57 -2.68 8.04
C ARG A 125 -7.34 -2.07 9.42
N LEU A 126 -6.57 -0.98 9.48
CA LEU A 126 -6.37 -0.22 10.71
C LEU A 126 -7.48 0.83 10.90
N GLY A 127 -7.97 1.40 9.80
CA GLY A 127 -9.10 2.33 9.82
C GLY A 127 -8.97 3.43 8.78
N GLN A 128 -9.71 4.51 9.00
CA GLN A 128 -9.67 5.74 8.22
C GLN A 128 -9.26 6.90 9.12
N CYS A 129 -8.48 7.84 8.58
CA CYS A 129 -8.06 9.05 9.31
C CYS A 129 -7.82 10.23 8.36
N ARG A 130 -7.81 11.46 8.87
CA ARG A 130 -7.48 12.66 8.07
C ARG A 130 -6.01 13.03 8.16
N ASN A 131 -5.40 12.75 9.30
CA ASN A 131 -4.01 13.06 9.59
C ASN A 131 -3.29 11.79 10.03
N LEU A 132 -2.30 11.38 9.23
CA LEU A 132 -1.44 10.25 9.54
C LEU A 132 -0.04 10.75 9.90
N GLN A 133 0.52 10.20 10.96
CA GLN A 133 1.92 10.41 11.30
C GLN A 133 2.61 9.05 11.46
N ILE A 134 3.68 8.85 10.69
CA ILE A 134 4.50 7.64 10.69
C ILE A 134 5.88 8.05 11.20
N THR A 135 6.32 7.47 12.30
CA THR A 135 7.68 7.65 12.80
C THR A 135 8.46 6.38 12.55
N LEU A 136 9.51 6.50 11.75
CA LEU A 136 10.42 5.41 11.41
C LEU A 136 11.72 5.55 12.22
N SER A 137 12.19 4.43 12.75
CA SER A 137 13.47 4.33 13.47
C SER A 137 14.34 3.24 12.86
N GLY A 138 15.66 3.32 13.05
CA GLY A 138 16.60 2.34 12.51
C GLY A 138 17.11 2.66 11.10
N SER A 139 17.39 1.62 10.32
CA SER A 139 17.90 1.72 8.95
C SER A 139 16.81 2.13 7.96
N GLY A 140 17.21 2.60 6.77
CA GLY A 140 16.28 3.02 5.72
C GLY A 140 15.26 1.96 5.35
N VAL A 141 14.02 2.39 5.09
CA VAL A 141 12.90 1.53 4.70
C VAL A 141 12.50 1.85 3.26
N PRO A 142 12.27 0.84 2.40
CA PRO A 142 11.74 1.09 1.05
C PRO A 142 10.36 1.74 1.12
N MET A 143 10.19 2.87 0.44
CA MET A 143 8.93 3.61 0.34
C MET A 143 8.61 3.88 -1.13
N GLN A 144 7.32 3.97 -1.47
CA GLN A 144 6.88 4.36 -2.80
C GLN A 144 5.57 5.14 -2.69
N VAL A 145 5.37 6.08 -3.61
CA VAL A 145 4.10 6.81 -3.80
C VAL A 145 3.79 6.80 -5.28
N ASP A 146 2.59 6.33 -5.64
CA ASP A 146 2.08 6.25 -7.02
C ASP A 146 3.07 5.66 -8.04
N GLY A 147 3.92 4.72 -7.60
CA GLY A 147 4.89 4.04 -8.45
C GLY A 147 6.30 4.67 -8.47
N GLU A 148 6.54 5.76 -7.75
CA GLU A 148 7.85 6.38 -7.59
C GLU A 148 8.50 5.90 -6.28
N PRO A 149 9.53 5.03 -6.32
CA PRO A 149 10.13 4.45 -5.13
C PRO A 149 11.40 5.16 -4.65
N TRP A 150 11.69 5.08 -3.35
CA TRP A 150 12.94 5.52 -2.73
C TRP A 150 13.25 4.75 -1.45
N GLU A 151 14.43 4.97 -0.90
CA GLU A 151 14.79 4.50 0.44
C GLU A 151 14.58 5.62 1.46
N GLN A 152 13.58 5.44 2.32
CA GLN A 152 13.20 6.41 3.35
C GLN A 152 14.07 6.23 4.60
N GLN A 153 14.86 7.24 4.93
CA GLN A 153 15.64 7.26 6.17
C GLN A 153 14.75 7.44 7.41
N ALA A 154 15.30 7.13 8.59
CA ALA A 154 14.64 7.37 9.86
C ALA A 154 14.15 8.82 9.99
N GLY A 155 12.99 9.01 10.61
CA GLY A 155 12.35 10.30 10.74
C GLY A 155 10.83 10.20 10.84
N THR A 156 10.18 11.36 10.90
CA THR A 156 8.73 11.48 10.99
C THR A 156 8.15 11.94 9.67
N ILE A 157 7.21 11.17 9.14
CA ILE A 157 6.46 11.45 7.93
C ILE A 157 5.05 11.84 8.35
N SER A 158 4.56 12.97 7.85
CA SER A 158 3.19 13.43 8.08
C SER A 158 2.44 13.41 6.76
N ILE A 159 1.29 12.77 6.74
CA ILE A 159 0.43 12.64 5.55
C ILE A 159 -0.94 13.23 5.89
N SER A 160 -1.41 14.13 5.05
CA SER A 160 -2.71 14.77 5.17
C SER A 160 -3.12 15.34 3.83
N HIS A 161 -4.43 15.54 3.62
CA HIS A 161 -4.92 16.23 2.44
C HIS A 161 -4.45 17.68 2.40
N SER A 162 -3.90 18.09 1.25
CA SER A 162 -3.48 19.48 1.02
C SER A 162 -4.37 20.17 -0.01
N HIS A 163 -4.73 19.48 -1.10
CA HIS A 163 -5.53 20.02 -2.18
C HIS A 163 -6.47 18.96 -2.75
N THR A 164 -7.46 19.40 -3.53
CA THR A 164 -8.39 18.54 -4.27
C THR A 164 -8.36 18.91 -5.75
N ALA A 165 -8.51 17.91 -6.62
CA ALA A 165 -8.64 18.12 -8.05
C ALA A 165 -9.99 17.58 -8.54
N THR A 166 -10.64 18.30 -9.46
CA THR A 166 -11.85 17.82 -10.13
C THR A 166 -11.46 16.82 -11.21
N MET A 167 -12.00 15.60 -11.11
CA MET A 167 -11.72 14.52 -12.05
C MET A 167 -12.99 14.08 -12.77
N LEU A 168 -12.85 13.67 -14.04
CA LEU A 168 -13.94 13.01 -14.77
C LEU A 168 -14.17 11.62 -14.17
N THR A 169 -15.42 11.30 -13.87
CA THR A 169 -15.81 10.01 -13.33
C THR A 169 -17.04 9.47 -14.05
N THR A 170 -17.23 8.16 -14.01
CA THR A 170 -18.42 7.54 -14.56
C THR A 170 -19.61 7.74 -13.61
N ALA A 171 -20.84 7.79 -14.14
CA ALA A 171 -22.03 8.12 -13.35
C ALA A 171 -22.27 7.15 -12.17
N ASP A 172 -21.89 5.89 -12.34
CA ASP A 172 -21.88 4.82 -11.35
C ASP A 172 -20.88 5.07 -10.20
N VAL A 173 -19.72 5.67 -10.49
CA VAL A 173 -18.74 6.04 -9.45
C VAL A 173 -19.15 7.33 -8.74
N ALA A 174 -19.76 8.30 -9.44
CA ALA A 174 -20.30 9.52 -8.83
C ALA A 174 -21.41 9.24 -7.80
N ALA A 175 -22.28 8.26 -8.09
CA ALA A 175 -23.36 7.84 -7.20
C ALA A 175 -22.84 7.21 -5.89
N ALA A 176 -21.69 6.52 -5.94
CA ALA A 176 -21.06 5.92 -4.76
C ALA A 176 -20.33 6.93 -3.87
N ALA A 177 -19.87 8.06 -4.42
CA ALA A 177 -19.25 9.14 -3.65
C ALA A 177 -20.30 10.01 -2.90
N SER A 178 -21.51 10.11 -3.45
CA SER A 178 -22.57 11.02 -2.98
C SER A 178 -23.47 10.48 -1.85
N LEU A 179 -23.28 9.23 -1.41
CA LEU A 179 -24.02 8.56 -0.32
C LEU A 179 -23.10 8.35 0.87
#